data_AF-A0A1S9REF1-F1
#
_entry.id   AF-A0A1S9REF1-F1
#
_cell.length_a   1.000
_cell.length_b   1.000
_cell.length_c   1.000
_cell.angle_alpha   90.00
_cell.angle_beta   90.00
_cell.angle_gamma   90.00
#
_symmetry.space_group_name_H-M   'P 1'
#
loop_
_entity.id
_entity.type
_entity.pdbx_description
1 polymer ?
#
loop_
_entity_poly.entity_id
_entity_poly.type
_entity_poly.pdbx_seq_one_letter_code
_entity_poly.pdbx_strand_id
1 'polypeptide(L)'
;MRHLHSIILIDGKTGKIIWTLGGNQNDFVELPPPRGAEAAQPVLTMRWQHHARFVPGTNETQMTLFDNHVKETSHGECDTNCSRGLHIAIDDTVSPPTVRLLQEFQHPSKLQAQSQGSVQALSSTSGGLGNVFIGWGRCPTFTEHNATGETVMDVQFSPWHSLDVPDALDNYRAYKMDWSATPWWDPAIAPRKNWKGELVVYVSWNGATEVASWVIRGAAGNLQVNRGEIVAKSRRTGFETKLTIGETVWRYLWAEAIDRDGNVLRSSEIVDMDTAELPVASDLYSEFDSGIPDILAPEALSRTGFILIATGSGALAVVMLVGGVILWHRSKNYNRLNTEDFVLDTDEESEDNESGNEEGVALGEPGSVYFQSRQDKASYSRLLQAVDGY
;
A
#
# COMPACT_ATOMS: atom_id res chain seq x y z
N MET A 1 -16.36 10.15 -10.99
CA MET A 1 -15.74 11.38 -11.54
C MET A 1 -15.12 12.18 -10.41
N ARG A 2 -13.78 12.21 -10.34
CA ARG A 2 -13.02 12.75 -9.19
C ARG A 2 -13.40 14.20 -8.82
N HIS A 3 -13.40 15.12 -9.79
CA HIS A 3 -13.62 16.56 -9.55
C HIS A 3 -15.08 16.98 -9.45
N LEU A 4 -16.02 16.06 -9.70
CA LEU A 4 -17.45 16.28 -9.46
C LEU A 4 -17.91 15.67 -8.13
N HIS A 5 -17.03 14.91 -7.48
CA HIS A 5 -17.34 14.14 -6.26
C HIS A 5 -18.52 13.19 -6.45
N SER A 6 -18.69 12.69 -7.68
CA SER A 6 -19.88 11.94 -8.06
C SER A 6 -19.57 10.65 -8.82
N ILE A 7 -20.37 9.62 -8.58
CA ILE A 7 -20.43 8.41 -9.40
C ILE A 7 -21.64 8.57 -10.32
N ILE A 8 -21.47 8.31 -11.61
CA ILE A 8 -22.51 8.53 -12.62
C ILE A 8 -22.72 7.21 -13.35
N LEU A 9 -23.95 6.70 -13.34
CA LEU A 9 -24.35 5.58 -14.18
C LEU A 9 -24.92 6.13 -15.48
N ILE A 10 -24.42 5.63 -16.60
CA ILE A 10 -24.77 6.08 -17.94
C ILE A 10 -25.24 4.87 -18.75
N ASP A 11 -26.35 5.02 -19.45
CA ASP A 11 -26.81 4.02 -20.41
C ASP A 11 -25.79 3.91 -21.57
N GLY A 12 -25.16 2.75 -21.70
CA GLY A 12 -24.08 2.53 -22.66
C GLY A 12 -24.51 2.57 -24.14
N LYS A 13 -25.81 2.63 -24.45
CA LYS A 13 -26.33 2.68 -25.83
C LYS A 13 -26.79 4.08 -26.22
N THR A 14 -27.42 4.79 -25.30
CA THR A 14 -28.07 6.08 -25.54
C THR A 14 -27.25 7.25 -25.01
N GLY A 15 -26.28 7.00 -24.12
CA GLY A 15 -25.46 8.04 -23.48
C GLY A 15 -26.23 8.86 -22.44
N LYS A 16 -27.47 8.49 -22.10
CA LYS A 16 -28.25 9.18 -21.08
C LYS A 16 -27.73 8.84 -19.69
N ILE A 17 -27.67 9.84 -18.82
CA ILE A 17 -27.43 9.62 -17.39
C ILE A 17 -28.66 8.91 -16.82
N ILE A 18 -28.43 7.76 -16.18
CA ILE A 18 -29.47 7.00 -15.47
C ILE A 18 -29.63 7.60 -14.08
N TRP A 19 -28.52 7.79 -13.37
CA TRP A 19 -28.48 8.48 -12.08
C TRP A 19 -27.07 9.01 -11.76
N THR A 20 -27.02 9.95 -10.83
CA THR A 20 -25.79 10.51 -10.25
C THR A 20 -25.82 10.37 -8.73
N LEU A 21 -24.82 9.69 -8.18
CA LEU A 21 -24.61 9.51 -6.74
C LEU A 21 -23.51 10.47 -6.26
N GLY A 22 -23.84 11.34 -5.29
CA GLY A 22 -22.93 12.31 -4.69
C GLY A 22 -22.71 13.59 -5.52
N GLY A 23 -21.99 14.55 -4.92
CA GLY A 23 -21.74 15.86 -5.52
C GLY A 23 -22.98 16.76 -5.61
N ASN A 24 -22.87 17.86 -6.37
CA ASN A 24 -23.92 18.88 -6.44
C ASN A 24 -25.17 18.45 -7.24
N GLN A 25 -25.07 17.39 -8.05
CA GLN A 25 -26.17 16.85 -8.87
C GLN A 25 -26.60 15.47 -8.37
N ASN A 26 -26.60 15.27 -7.05
CA ASN A 26 -26.95 14.00 -6.45
C ASN A 26 -28.46 13.70 -6.55
N ASP A 27 -28.81 12.49 -6.98
CA ASP A 27 -30.18 11.99 -7.07
C ASP A 27 -30.61 11.18 -5.83
N PHE A 28 -29.67 10.76 -4.99
CA PHE A 28 -29.89 9.74 -3.96
C PHE A 28 -30.25 10.31 -2.57
N VAL A 29 -31.09 9.61 -1.83
CA VAL A 29 -31.27 9.80 -0.39
C VAL A 29 -30.42 8.80 0.38
N GLU A 30 -29.63 9.28 1.33
CA GLU A 30 -28.84 8.40 2.20
C GLU A 30 -29.70 7.85 3.34
N LEU A 31 -29.73 6.52 3.47
CA LEU A 31 -30.37 5.83 4.58
C LEU A 31 -29.37 5.62 5.72
N PRO A 32 -29.85 5.55 6.98
CA PRO A 32 -28.98 5.23 8.11
C PRO A 32 -28.21 3.92 7.92
N PRO A 33 -26.96 3.83 8.41
CA PRO A 33 -26.20 2.59 8.35
C PRO A 33 -26.91 1.49 9.16
N PRO A 34 -26.68 0.21 8.83
CA PRO A 34 -27.19 -0.90 9.63
C PRO A 34 -26.69 -0.81 11.09
N ARG A 35 -27.49 -1.34 12.02
CA ARG A 35 -27.12 -1.33 13.45
C ARG A 35 -25.75 -1.96 13.66
N GLY A 36 -24.87 -1.23 14.34
CA GLY A 36 -23.50 -1.67 14.65
C GLY A 36 -22.46 -1.31 13.58
N ALA A 37 -22.84 -0.71 12.45
CA ALA A 37 -21.89 -0.11 11.53
C ALA A 37 -21.61 1.34 11.96
N GLU A 38 -20.35 1.63 12.28
CA GLU A 38 -19.87 2.98 12.53
C GLU A 38 -19.40 3.60 11.21
N ALA A 39 -19.88 4.81 10.92
CA ALA A 39 -19.48 5.58 9.75
C ALA A 39 -18.72 6.81 10.25
N ALA A 40 -17.49 7.04 9.76
CA ALA A 40 -16.77 8.26 10.11
C ALA A 40 -17.45 9.49 9.50
N GLN A 41 -18.03 9.33 8.32
CA GLN A 41 -18.76 10.36 7.57
C GLN A 41 -19.93 9.73 6.79
N PRO A 42 -20.97 10.50 6.42
CA PRO A 42 -21.97 10.03 5.46
C PRO A 42 -21.34 9.61 4.12
N VAL A 43 -21.99 8.73 3.37
CA VAL A 43 -21.58 8.32 2.03
C VAL A 43 -21.67 9.50 1.07
N LEU A 44 -22.73 10.32 1.17
CA LEU A 44 -22.96 11.44 0.26
C LEU A 44 -21.98 12.60 0.43
N THR A 45 -21.13 12.59 1.47
CA THR A 45 -20.04 13.55 1.63
C THR A 45 -18.74 13.09 0.96
N MET A 46 -18.71 11.91 0.32
CA MET A 46 -17.54 11.40 -0.39
C MET A 46 -16.95 12.43 -1.35
N ARG A 47 -15.61 12.54 -1.40
CA ARG A 47 -14.93 13.48 -2.28
C ARG A 47 -13.68 12.87 -2.90
N TRP A 48 -13.41 13.29 -4.14
CA TRP A 48 -12.26 12.85 -4.95
C TRP A 48 -12.12 11.33 -5.09
N GLN A 49 -13.23 10.59 -5.01
CA GLN A 49 -13.30 9.14 -4.95
C GLN A 49 -12.76 8.42 -6.20
N HIS A 50 -12.27 7.21 -5.98
CA HIS A 50 -11.71 6.31 -7.00
C HIS A 50 -12.34 4.91 -6.94
N HIS A 51 -12.13 4.15 -8.01
CA HIS A 51 -12.40 2.72 -8.08
C HIS A 51 -13.83 2.27 -7.69
N ALA A 52 -14.84 3.03 -8.10
CA ALA A 52 -16.25 2.61 -8.00
C ALA A 52 -16.49 1.35 -8.86
N ARG A 53 -16.93 0.25 -8.24
CA ARG A 53 -17.19 -1.05 -8.89
C ARG A 53 -18.42 -1.70 -8.28
N PHE A 54 -19.34 -2.19 -9.11
CA PHE A 54 -20.40 -3.08 -8.64
C PHE A 54 -19.82 -4.36 -8.06
N VAL A 55 -20.44 -4.86 -6.99
CA VAL A 55 -20.04 -6.10 -6.33
C VAL A 55 -20.58 -7.29 -7.15
N PRO A 56 -19.73 -8.23 -7.58
CA PRO A 56 -20.18 -9.40 -8.33
C PRO A 56 -21.25 -10.20 -7.58
N GLY A 57 -22.25 -10.71 -8.31
CA GLY A 57 -23.32 -11.54 -7.74
C GLY A 57 -24.42 -10.78 -6.99
N THR A 58 -24.37 -9.44 -6.97
CA THR A 58 -25.38 -8.60 -6.28
C THR A 58 -26.42 -7.98 -7.24
N ASN A 59 -26.35 -8.31 -8.54
CA ASN A 59 -27.21 -7.72 -9.57
C ASN A 59 -27.21 -6.18 -9.53
N GLU A 60 -26.02 -5.60 -9.39
CA GLU A 60 -25.77 -4.15 -9.38
C GLU A 60 -26.40 -3.38 -8.19
N THR A 61 -26.88 -4.08 -7.16
CA THR A 61 -27.46 -3.47 -5.95
C THR A 61 -26.42 -3.09 -4.87
N GLN A 62 -25.16 -3.48 -5.05
CA GLN A 62 -24.07 -3.13 -4.14
C GLN A 62 -22.83 -2.66 -4.91
N MET A 63 -22.09 -1.74 -4.31
CA MET A 63 -20.91 -1.12 -4.90
C MET A 63 -19.79 -0.95 -3.87
N THR A 64 -18.55 -1.12 -4.30
CA THR A 64 -17.36 -0.69 -3.56
C THR A 64 -16.74 0.55 -4.19
N LEU A 65 -16.17 1.44 -3.40
CA LEU A 65 -15.40 2.58 -3.86
C LEU A 65 -14.33 2.97 -2.83
N PHE A 66 -13.29 3.67 -3.29
CA PHE A 66 -12.32 4.32 -2.41
C PHE A 66 -12.67 5.80 -2.29
N ASP A 67 -13.04 6.26 -1.10
CA ASP A 67 -13.29 7.68 -0.82
C ASP A 67 -12.00 8.30 -0.30
N ASN A 68 -11.37 9.14 -1.13
CA ASN A 68 -10.15 9.86 -0.74
C ASN A 68 -10.43 10.91 0.33
N HIS A 69 -11.60 11.56 0.25
CA HIS A 69 -12.12 12.58 1.18
C HIS A 69 -11.32 13.89 1.29
N VAL A 70 -10.05 13.91 0.88
CA VAL A 70 -9.13 15.04 1.06
C VAL A 70 -8.33 15.40 -0.19
N LYS A 71 -7.74 16.60 -0.18
CA LYS A 71 -6.84 17.10 -1.24
C LYS A 71 -5.36 16.99 -0.91
N GLU A 72 -5.02 16.78 0.37
CA GLU A 72 -3.63 16.69 0.84
C GLU A 72 -3.39 15.30 1.39
N THR A 73 -2.19 14.79 1.17
CA THR A 73 -1.76 13.49 1.69
C THR A 73 -1.19 13.68 3.09
N SER A 74 -1.68 12.94 4.08
CA SER A 74 -1.16 12.93 5.44
C SER A 74 -1.26 11.52 6.06
N HIS A 75 -0.52 11.29 7.13
CA HIS A 75 -0.39 9.99 7.76
C HIS A 75 -0.46 10.14 9.28
N GLY A 76 -1.33 9.38 9.96
CA GLY A 76 -1.42 9.38 11.43
C GLY A 76 -2.13 10.59 12.07
N GLU A 77 -2.39 11.64 11.30
CA GLU A 77 -3.00 12.89 11.78
C GLU A 77 -4.50 12.96 11.56
N CYS A 78 -5.04 12.01 10.81
CA CYS A 78 -6.45 12.03 10.49
C CYS A 78 -7.32 11.65 11.70
N ASP A 79 -8.36 12.45 11.96
CA ASP A 79 -9.42 12.09 12.89
C ASP A 79 -10.72 11.70 12.16
N THR A 80 -11.33 12.65 11.44
CA THR A 80 -12.68 12.49 10.86
C THR A 80 -12.72 12.49 9.32
N ASN A 81 -11.68 12.95 8.64
CA ASN A 81 -11.65 13.13 7.18
C ASN A 81 -10.69 12.12 6.52
N CYS A 82 -10.70 10.87 6.98
CA CYS A 82 -9.72 9.89 6.53
C CYS A 82 -10.11 9.35 5.16
N SER A 83 -9.12 8.98 4.37
CA SER A 83 -9.41 8.13 3.23
C SER A 83 -9.95 6.80 3.74
N ARG A 84 -10.87 6.21 2.99
CA ARG A 84 -11.61 5.01 3.42
C ARG A 84 -12.07 4.18 2.24
N GLY A 85 -12.07 2.86 2.44
CA GLY A 85 -12.78 1.95 1.56
C GLY A 85 -14.25 1.90 1.98
N LEU A 86 -15.16 1.98 1.01
CA LEU A 86 -16.60 1.92 1.26
C LEU A 86 -17.21 0.74 0.54
N HIS A 87 -18.15 0.08 1.22
CA HIS A 87 -19.10 -0.87 0.65
C HIS A 87 -20.51 -0.33 0.89
N ILE A 88 -21.26 -0.10 -0.19
CA ILE A 88 -22.57 0.56 -0.14
C ILE A 88 -23.62 -0.28 -0.85
N ALA A 89 -24.86 -0.20 -0.37
CA ALA A 89 -26.06 -0.65 -1.07
C ALA A 89 -26.66 0.52 -1.85
N ILE A 90 -27.18 0.22 -3.03
CA ILE A 90 -27.85 1.15 -3.93
C ILE A 90 -29.21 0.52 -4.29
N ASP A 91 -30.28 1.30 -4.16
CA ASP A 91 -31.61 0.95 -4.64
C ASP A 91 -32.09 2.08 -5.55
N ASP A 92 -31.96 1.86 -6.86
CA ASP A 92 -32.41 2.76 -7.92
C ASP A 92 -33.81 2.42 -8.45
N THR A 93 -34.52 1.48 -7.79
CA THR A 93 -35.89 1.09 -8.15
C THR A 93 -36.95 1.93 -7.45
N VAL A 94 -36.56 2.67 -6.41
CA VAL A 94 -37.39 3.58 -5.62
C VAL A 94 -37.18 5.04 -6.05
N SER A 95 -38.15 5.91 -5.73
CA SER A 95 -38.10 7.33 -6.07
C SER A 95 -38.37 8.20 -4.83
N PRO A 96 -37.36 8.97 -4.35
CA PRO A 96 -35.99 9.07 -4.86
C PRO A 96 -35.18 7.78 -4.63
N PRO A 97 -34.16 7.50 -5.47
CA PRO A 97 -33.28 6.35 -5.27
C PRO A 97 -32.52 6.47 -3.95
N THR A 98 -32.11 5.35 -3.36
CA THR A 98 -31.49 5.36 -2.03
C THR A 98 -30.10 4.73 -2.02
N VAL A 99 -29.24 5.23 -1.14
CA VAL A 99 -27.91 4.70 -0.88
C VAL A 99 -27.76 4.43 0.61
N ARG A 100 -27.05 3.36 0.98
CA ARG A 100 -26.79 3.03 2.38
C ARG A 100 -25.39 2.49 2.55
N LEU A 101 -24.65 2.99 3.52
CA LEU A 101 -23.39 2.37 3.94
C LEU A 101 -23.67 0.96 4.47
N LEU A 102 -22.93 -0.03 3.98
CA LEU A 102 -22.95 -1.39 4.51
C LEU A 102 -21.74 -1.65 5.39
N GLN A 103 -20.55 -1.21 4.96
CA GLN A 103 -19.30 -1.34 5.69
C GLN A 103 -18.32 -0.24 5.29
N GLU A 104 -17.56 0.25 6.27
CA GLU A 104 -16.44 1.17 6.08
C GLU A 104 -15.14 0.47 6.50
N PHE A 105 -14.07 0.73 5.74
CA PHE A 105 -12.74 0.19 6.00
C PHE A 105 -11.74 1.33 6.13
N GLN A 106 -11.04 1.39 7.26
CA GLN A 106 -10.04 2.40 7.56
C GLN A 106 -8.65 1.78 7.69
N HIS A 107 -7.62 2.50 7.26
CA HIS A 107 -6.25 2.10 7.52
C HIS A 107 -5.97 2.22 9.03
N PRO A 108 -5.26 1.27 9.67
CA PRO A 108 -4.98 1.32 11.11
C PRO A 108 -4.22 2.59 11.53
N SER A 109 -3.37 3.12 10.66
CA SER A 109 -2.66 4.40 10.86
C SER A 109 -3.43 5.66 10.43
N LYS A 110 -4.75 5.57 10.22
CA LYS A 110 -5.63 6.71 9.87
C LYS A 110 -5.07 7.59 8.73
N LEU A 111 -5.05 7.04 7.53
CA LEU A 111 -4.40 7.69 6.38
C LEU A 111 -5.31 8.66 5.63
N GLN A 112 -4.66 9.66 5.04
CA GLN A 112 -5.24 10.61 4.10
C GLN A 112 -4.46 10.53 2.80
N ALA A 113 -5.10 10.05 1.73
CA ALA A 113 -4.53 9.92 0.40
C ALA A 113 -5.23 10.88 -0.55
N GLN A 114 -4.53 11.88 -1.08
CA GLN A 114 -5.15 12.91 -1.93
C GLN A 114 -5.71 12.38 -3.27
N SER A 115 -5.24 11.23 -3.73
CA SER A 115 -5.59 10.69 -5.05
C SER A 115 -5.36 9.19 -5.13
N GLN A 116 -5.85 8.59 -6.21
CA GLN A 116 -5.67 7.17 -6.52
C GLN A 116 -6.37 6.28 -5.48
N GLY A 117 -6.01 5.00 -5.43
CA GLY A 117 -6.54 4.04 -4.47
C GLY A 117 -7.59 3.13 -5.07
N SER A 118 -7.78 1.99 -4.42
CA SER A 118 -8.65 0.92 -4.90
C SER A 118 -9.23 0.12 -3.76
N VAL A 119 -10.47 -0.32 -3.94
CA VAL A 119 -11.10 -1.35 -3.13
C VAL A 119 -11.40 -2.56 -4.04
N GLN A 120 -10.98 -3.75 -3.63
CA GLN A 120 -11.24 -5.01 -4.31
C GLN A 120 -11.85 -6.02 -3.34
N ALA A 121 -13.05 -6.52 -3.64
CA ALA A 121 -13.60 -7.66 -2.94
C ALA A 121 -12.86 -8.95 -3.35
N LEU A 122 -12.47 -9.79 -2.39
CA LEU A 122 -11.73 -11.03 -2.65
C LEU A 122 -12.62 -12.27 -2.64
N SER A 123 -13.72 -12.25 -1.86
CA SER A 123 -14.60 -13.41 -1.68
C SER A 123 -16.07 -13.01 -1.62
N SER A 124 -16.48 -12.11 -2.54
CA SER A 124 -17.87 -11.66 -2.61
C SER A 124 -18.80 -12.83 -2.96
N THR A 125 -19.82 -13.03 -2.13
CA THR A 125 -20.92 -13.97 -2.38
C THR A 125 -22.23 -13.20 -2.32
N SER A 126 -23.35 -13.85 -2.66
CA SER A 126 -24.68 -13.26 -2.52
C SER A 126 -25.01 -12.81 -1.08
N GLY A 127 -24.27 -13.28 -0.08
CA GLY A 127 -24.45 -12.94 1.34
C GLY A 127 -23.52 -11.84 1.89
N GLY A 128 -22.55 -11.35 1.11
CA GLY A 128 -21.62 -10.32 1.57
C GLY A 128 -20.33 -10.20 0.78
N LEU A 129 -19.53 -9.18 1.10
CA LEU A 129 -18.32 -8.81 0.36
C LEU A 129 -17.13 -9.76 0.57
N GLY A 130 -17.14 -10.51 1.67
CA GLY A 130 -16.00 -11.32 2.09
C GLY A 130 -14.84 -10.45 2.58
N ASN A 131 -13.60 -10.91 2.38
CA ASN A 131 -12.42 -10.08 2.63
C ASN A 131 -12.28 -9.01 1.54
N VAL A 132 -11.65 -7.90 1.89
CA VAL A 132 -11.44 -6.75 1.01
C VAL A 132 -9.97 -6.39 0.99
N PHE A 133 -9.42 -6.22 -0.20
CA PHE A 133 -8.08 -5.73 -0.42
C PHE A 133 -8.12 -4.26 -0.84
N ILE A 134 -7.39 -3.41 -0.12
CA ILE A 134 -7.42 -1.97 -0.31
C ILE A 134 -6.02 -1.48 -0.63
N GLY A 135 -5.88 -0.79 -1.77
CA GLY A 135 -4.71 0.02 -2.09
C GLY A 135 -4.96 1.46 -1.67
N TRP A 136 -4.05 2.05 -0.89
CA TRP A 136 -4.26 3.34 -0.23
C TRP A 136 -3.80 4.55 -1.06
N GLY A 137 -3.76 4.42 -2.38
CA GLY A 137 -3.59 5.56 -3.28
C GLY A 137 -2.21 6.20 -3.15
N ARG A 138 -2.18 7.52 -2.98
CA ARG A 138 -0.94 8.27 -2.73
C ARG A 138 -0.30 8.02 -1.34
N CYS A 139 -0.44 6.80 -0.83
CA CYS A 139 0.22 6.25 0.33
C CYS A 139 0.81 4.89 -0.09
N PRO A 140 2.12 4.62 0.11
CA PRO A 140 2.77 3.37 -0.30
C PRO A 140 2.41 2.17 0.59
N THR A 141 1.12 1.89 0.71
CA THR A 141 0.59 0.77 1.48
C THR A 141 -0.64 0.14 0.84
N PHE A 142 -0.87 -1.11 1.19
CA PHE A 142 -2.11 -1.83 0.95
C PHE A 142 -2.46 -2.68 2.17
N THR A 143 -3.76 -2.88 2.39
CA THR A 143 -4.28 -3.67 3.49
C THR A 143 -5.23 -4.76 2.99
N GLU A 144 -5.35 -5.83 3.77
CA GLU A 144 -6.49 -6.73 3.69
C GLU A 144 -7.34 -6.58 4.95
N HIS A 145 -8.64 -6.44 4.75
CA HIS A 145 -9.63 -6.41 5.82
C HIS A 145 -10.53 -7.62 5.72
N ASN A 146 -10.91 -8.17 6.87
CA ASN A 146 -11.97 -9.18 6.92
C ASN A 146 -13.37 -8.54 6.76
N ALA A 147 -14.41 -9.36 6.71
CA ALA A 147 -15.78 -8.89 6.51
C ALA A 147 -16.30 -7.94 7.62
N THR A 148 -15.72 -7.99 8.83
CA THR A 148 -16.10 -7.10 9.94
C THR A 148 -15.36 -5.76 9.91
N GLY A 149 -14.41 -5.58 8.98
CA GLY A 149 -13.63 -4.35 8.82
C GLY A 149 -12.25 -4.39 9.49
N GLU A 150 -11.93 -5.47 10.22
CA GLU A 150 -10.65 -5.60 10.91
C GLU A 150 -9.52 -5.85 9.91
N THR A 151 -8.42 -5.13 10.09
CA THR A 151 -7.20 -5.30 9.28
C THR A 151 -6.51 -6.61 9.64
N VAL A 152 -6.42 -7.54 8.68
CA VAL A 152 -5.73 -8.83 8.81
C VAL A 152 -4.37 -8.85 8.10
N MET A 153 -4.08 -7.82 7.30
CA MET A 153 -2.79 -7.60 6.65
C MET A 153 -2.57 -6.11 6.45
N ASP A 154 -1.36 -5.63 6.72
CA ASP A 154 -0.92 -4.25 6.49
C ASP A 154 0.52 -4.28 5.96
N VAL A 155 0.74 -3.76 4.75
CA VAL A 155 2.06 -3.75 4.10
C VAL A 155 2.37 -2.37 3.58
N GLN A 156 3.38 -1.75 4.18
CA GLN A 156 4.04 -0.56 3.67
C GLN A 156 5.29 -0.96 2.88
N PHE A 157 5.46 -0.44 1.66
CA PHE A 157 6.57 -0.82 0.75
C PHE A 157 7.47 0.37 0.36
N SER A 158 7.24 1.54 0.93
CA SER A 158 8.10 2.73 0.83
C SER A 158 7.84 3.61 2.07
N PRO A 159 8.78 4.47 2.48
CA PRO A 159 8.50 5.51 3.47
C PRO A 159 7.27 6.33 3.07
N TRP A 160 6.57 6.87 4.07
CA TRP A 160 5.47 7.79 3.84
C TRP A 160 5.93 9.07 3.17
N HIS A 161 5.01 9.74 2.47
CA HIS A 161 5.29 11.06 1.91
C HIS A 161 5.51 12.06 3.04
N SER A 162 6.64 12.77 3.01
CA SER A 162 6.97 13.82 3.96
C SER A 162 7.87 14.87 3.30
N LEU A 163 8.18 15.96 4.02
CA LEU A 163 9.16 16.94 3.55
C LEU A 163 10.56 16.32 3.40
N ASP A 164 10.89 15.32 4.22
CA ASP A 164 12.17 14.61 4.18
C ASP A 164 12.23 13.55 3.08
N VAL A 165 11.07 13.03 2.67
CA VAL A 165 10.93 12.01 1.60
C VAL A 165 9.88 12.46 0.58
N PRO A 166 10.17 13.50 -0.23
CA PRO A 166 9.21 14.04 -1.19
C PRO A 166 8.92 13.07 -2.35
N ASP A 167 9.87 12.19 -2.66
CA ASP A 167 9.81 11.22 -3.76
C ASP A 167 9.40 9.81 -3.30
N ALA A 168 8.70 9.70 -2.16
CA ALA A 168 8.11 8.45 -1.72
C ALA A 168 7.22 7.83 -2.82
N LEU A 169 7.13 6.51 -2.85
CA LEU A 169 6.33 5.83 -3.86
C LEU A 169 4.83 6.01 -3.63
N ASP A 170 4.07 5.91 -4.72
CA ASP A 170 2.61 5.88 -4.69
C ASP A 170 2.09 4.44 -4.87
N ASN A 171 0.90 4.16 -4.33
CA ASN A 171 0.12 2.97 -4.62
C ASN A 171 -1.07 3.33 -5.52
N TYR A 172 -0.87 3.39 -6.84
CA TYR A 172 -1.97 3.76 -7.75
C TYR A 172 -3.22 2.90 -7.56
N ARG A 173 -3.02 1.57 -7.58
CA ARG A 173 -3.98 0.55 -7.16
C ARG A 173 -3.22 -0.67 -6.69
N ALA A 174 -3.86 -1.46 -5.84
CA ALA A 174 -3.39 -2.77 -5.42
C ALA A 174 -4.45 -3.83 -5.76
N TYR A 175 -3.99 -4.99 -6.20
CA TYR A 175 -4.84 -6.14 -6.51
C TYR A 175 -4.26 -7.41 -5.90
N LYS A 176 -5.12 -8.24 -5.34
CA LYS A 176 -4.81 -9.58 -4.88
C LYS A 176 -5.66 -10.56 -5.66
N MET A 177 -4.99 -11.50 -6.32
CA MET A 177 -5.62 -12.51 -7.15
C MET A 177 -4.70 -13.71 -7.25
N ASP A 178 -5.28 -14.89 -7.44
CA ASP A 178 -4.54 -16.03 -7.93
C ASP A 178 -4.15 -15.73 -9.38
N TRP A 179 -2.85 -15.74 -9.66
CA TRP A 179 -2.35 -15.55 -10.99
C TRP A 179 -1.21 -16.51 -11.26
N SER A 180 -1.18 -16.99 -12.50
CA SER A 180 -0.08 -17.76 -13.03
C SER A 180 0.51 -17.01 -14.21
N ALA A 181 1.83 -16.94 -14.28
CA ALA A 181 2.52 -16.37 -15.42
C ALA A 181 3.82 -17.10 -15.73
N THR A 182 4.06 -17.20 -17.03
CA THR A 182 5.32 -17.63 -17.63
C THR A 182 5.80 -16.48 -18.51
N PRO A 183 6.88 -15.79 -18.14
CA PRO A 183 7.44 -14.72 -18.96
C PRO A 183 7.83 -15.22 -20.35
N TRP A 184 7.78 -14.32 -21.33
CA TRP A 184 8.17 -14.65 -22.71
C TRP A 184 9.70 -14.67 -22.92
N TRP A 185 10.45 -14.09 -21.98
CA TRP A 185 11.92 -14.12 -21.92
C TRP A 185 12.43 -15.27 -21.04
N ASP A 186 13.70 -15.62 -21.22
CA ASP A 186 14.39 -16.69 -20.48
C ASP A 186 14.74 -16.30 -19.04
N PRO A 187 14.83 -17.27 -18.12
CA PRO A 187 15.37 -17.03 -16.78
C PRO A 187 16.82 -16.53 -16.88
N ALA A 188 17.22 -15.72 -15.91
CA ALA A 188 18.59 -15.21 -15.80
C ALA A 188 19.46 -16.13 -14.95
N ILE A 189 20.74 -16.22 -15.31
CA ILE A 189 21.78 -16.94 -14.57
C ILE A 189 22.98 -16.02 -14.37
N ALA A 190 23.52 -15.96 -13.16
CA ALA A 190 24.67 -15.14 -12.81
C ALA A 190 25.67 -15.95 -11.96
N PRO A 191 26.71 -16.52 -12.58
CA PRO A 191 27.80 -17.14 -11.83
C PRO A 191 28.69 -16.08 -11.17
N ARG A 192 29.12 -16.36 -9.94
CA ARG A 192 29.93 -15.48 -9.08
C ARG A 192 30.90 -16.31 -8.25
N LYS A 193 31.88 -15.66 -7.63
CA LYS A 193 32.64 -16.28 -6.54
C LYS A 193 32.07 -15.83 -5.20
N ASN A 194 31.93 -16.75 -4.23
CA ASN A 194 31.69 -16.32 -2.86
C ASN A 194 33.00 -15.84 -2.20
N TRP A 195 32.93 -15.41 -0.94
CA TRP A 195 34.09 -14.93 -0.19
C TRP A 195 35.17 -15.99 0.05
N LYS A 196 34.85 -17.29 -0.09
CA LYS A 196 35.81 -18.40 -0.03
C LYS A 196 36.44 -18.71 -1.39
N GLY A 197 36.03 -18.01 -2.46
CA GLY A 197 36.47 -18.25 -3.83
C GLY A 197 35.74 -19.39 -4.55
N GLU A 198 34.72 -19.98 -3.93
CA GLU A 198 33.91 -21.05 -4.51
C GLU A 198 32.92 -20.49 -5.55
N LEU A 199 32.64 -21.26 -6.61
CA LEU A 199 31.61 -20.90 -7.56
C LEU A 199 30.24 -20.99 -6.91
N VAL A 200 29.50 -19.90 -6.99
CA VAL A 200 28.07 -19.82 -6.68
C VAL A 200 27.34 -19.30 -7.91
N VAL A 201 26.10 -19.74 -8.09
CA VAL A 201 25.25 -19.32 -9.20
C VAL A 201 23.97 -18.76 -8.61
N TYR A 202 23.63 -17.55 -9.04
CA TYR A 202 22.35 -16.92 -8.75
C TYR A 202 21.45 -17.09 -9.95
N VAL A 203 20.20 -17.44 -9.70
CA VAL A 203 19.18 -17.62 -10.73
C VAL A 203 17.90 -16.90 -10.33
N SER A 204 17.28 -16.24 -11.30
CA SER A 204 16.01 -15.55 -11.10
C SER A 204 15.20 -15.55 -12.40
N TRP A 205 13.88 -15.49 -12.26
CA TRP A 205 12.99 -15.31 -13.40
C TRP A 205 11.85 -14.39 -13.00
N ASN A 206 12.10 -13.09 -13.16
CA ASN A 206 11.15 -12.08 -12.77
C ASN A 206 9.82 -12.29 -13.53
N GLY A 207 8.72 -12.29 -12.79
CA GLY A 207 7.37 -12.52 -13.32
C GLY A 207 6.96 -13.99 -13.48
N ALA A 208 7.86 -14.96 -13.27
CA ALA A 208 7.48 -16.37 -13.31
C ALA A 208 6.90 -16.84 -11.97
N THR A 209 5.70 -17.41 -11.99
CA THR A 209 4.98 -17.86 -10.78
C THR A 209 5.13 -19.36 -10.51
N GLU A 210 5.31 -20.16 -11.56
CA GLU A 210 5.25 -21.63 -11.46
C GLU A 210 6.60 -22.31 -11.18
N VAL A 211 7.69 -21.53 -11.03
CA VAL A 211 9.01 -22.10 -10.74
C VAL A 211 9.06 -22.65 -9.32
N ALA A 212 9.09 -23.97 -9.19
CA ALA A 212 9.18 -24.67 -7.90
C ALA A 212 10.63 -24.98 -7.51
N SER A 213 11.48 -25.31 -8.49
CA SER A 213 12.90 -25.58 -8.25
C SER A 213 13.77 -25.18 -9.43
N TRP A 214 15.06 -25.07 -9.16
CA TRP A 214 16.10 -24.74 -10.13
C TRP A 214 17.05 -25.92 -10.26
N VAL A 215 17.42 -26.25 -11.49
CA VAL A 215 18.47 -27.22 -11.81
C VAL A 215 19.56 -26.50 -12.58
N ILE A 216 20.80 -26.54 -12.08
CA ILE A 216 21.96 -26.09 -12.85
C ILE A 216 22.52 -27.28 -13.60
N ARG A 217 22.66 -27.13 -14.91
CA ARG A 217 23.33 -28.09 -15.77
C ARG A 217 24.71 -27.63 -16.17
N GLY A 218 25.59 -28.59 -16.40
CA GLY A 218 26.97 -28.37 -16.80
C GLY A 218 27.40 -29.26 -17.94
N ALA A 219 28.22 -28.73 -18.86
CA ALA A 219 28.87 -29.51 -19.90
C ALA A 219 30.35 -29.11 -20.04
N ALA A 220 31.22 -30.11 -20.11
CA ALA A 220 32.67 -29.90 -20.22
C ALA A 220 33.14 -29.68 -21.66
N GLY A 221 32.28 -29.95 -22.66
CA GLY A 221 32.61 -29.89 -24.07
C GLY A 221 31.40 -29.49 -24.94
N ASN A 222 31.40 -29.88 -26.21
CA ASN A 222 30.41 -29.42 -27.19
C ASN A 222 28.96 -29.73 -26.76
N LEU A 223 28.18 -28.66 -26.59
CA LEU A 223 26.76 -28.66 -26.20
C LEU A 223 25.83 -29.36 -27.20
N GLN A 224 26.25 -29.55 -28.45
CA GLN A 224 25.44 -30.28 -29.45
C GLN A 224 25.36 -31.78 -29.20
N VAL A 225 26.30 -32.36 -28.46
CA VAL A 225 26.39 -33.82 -28.24
C VAL A 225 25.92 -34.20 -26.83
N ASN A 226 26.11 -33.31 -25.86
CA ASN A 226 25.89 -33.63 -24.45
C ASN A 226 24.67 -32.89 -23.90
N ARG A 227 23.72 -33.62 -23.28
CA ARG A 227 22.50 -33.04 -22.67
C ARG A 227 22.76 -32.28 -21.36
N GLY A 228 24.03 -32.12 -20.98
CA GLY A 228 24.46 -31.53 -19.72
C GLY A 228 24.18 -32.44 -18.53
N GLU A 229 25.11 -32.49 -17.59
CA GLU A 229 24.94 -33.17 -16.31
C GLU A 229 24.32 -32.22 -15.29
N ILE A 230 23.57 -32.77 -14.33
CA ILE A 230 23.04 -31.98 -13.22
C ILE A 230 24.20 -31.69 -12.27
N VAL A 231 24.50 -30.41 -12.10
CA VAL A 231 25.60 -29.93 -11.23
C VAL A 231 25.07 -29.54 -9.86
N ALA A 232 23.92 -28.89 -9.83
CA ALA A 232 23.28 -28.47 -8.60
C ALA A 232 21.76 -28.43 -8.76
N LYS A 233 21.03 -28.57 -7.65
CA LYS A 233 19.59 -28.39 -7.60
C LYS A 233 19.22 -27.68 -6.31
N SER A 234 18.27 -26.76 -6.37
CA SER A 234 17.71 -26.13 -5.17
C SER A 234 16.23 -25.82 -5.36
N ARG A 235 15.47 -25.77 -4.27
CA ARG A 235 14.11 -25.20 -4.29
C ARG A 235 14.23 -23.71 -4.52
N ARG A 236 13.23 -23.10 -5.16
CA ARG A 236 13.17 -21.63 -5.24
C ARG A 236 13.04 -21.05 -3.83
N THR A 237 13.93 -20.13 -3.46
CA THR A 237 13.96 -19.54 -2.10
C THR A 237 13.43 -18.10 -2.04
N GLY A 238 13.12 -17.48 -3.18
CA GLY A 238 12.64 -16.10 -3.24
C GLY A 238 12.59 -15.55 -4.66
N PHE A 239 12.87 -14.24 -4.81
CA PHE A 239 13.08 -13.61 -6.12
C PHE A 239 14.30 -14.22 -6.83
N GLU A 240 15.43 -14.25 -6.12
CA GLU A 240 16.67 -14.86 -6.56
C GLU A 240 16.98 -16.09 -5.72
N THR A 241 17.48 -17.15 -6.33
CA THR A 241 17.90 -18.37 -5.67
C THR A 241 19.40 -18.57 -5.88
N LYS A 242 20.13 -18.75 -4.79
CA LYS A 242 21.57 -19.01 -4.78
C LYS A 242 21.83 -20.51 -4.71
N LEU A 243 22.73 -21.01 -5.55
CA LEU A 243 23.22 -22.39 -5.52
C LEU A 243 24.74 -22.38 -5.45
N THR A 244 25.31 -23.06 -4.44
CA THR A 244 26.76 -23.25 -4.34
C THR A 244 27.17 -24.48 -5.14
N ILE A 245 28.08 -24.29 -6.10
CA ILE A 245 28.65 -25.37 -6.92
C ILE A 245 30.00 -25.82 -6.33
N GLY A 246 30.81 -24.89 -5.81
CA GLY A 246 32.15 -25.20 -5.32
C GLY A 246 33.21 -25.07 -6.42
N GLU A 247 34.17 -26.00 -6.46
CA GLU A 247 35.07 -26.13 -7.60
C GLU A 247 34.32 -26.75 -8.78
N THR A 248 34.50 -26.19 -9.97
CA THR A 248 33.83 -26.67 -11.19
C THR A 248 34.85 -27.09 -12.25
N VAL A 249 34.53 -28.18 -12.94
CA VAL A 249 35.23 -28.62 -14.16
C VAL A 249 34.41 -28.34 -15.42
N TRP A 250 33.22 -27.77 -15.25
CA TRP A 250 32.27 -27.50 -16.33
C TRP A 250 32.61 -26.19 -17.03
N ARG A 251 32.76 -26.25 -18.36
CA ARG A 251 32.96 -25.06 -19.19
C ARG A 251 31.65 -24.32 -19.40
N TYR A 252 30.56 -25.02 -19.68
CA TYR A 252 29.27 -24.41 -19.95
C TYR A 252 28.31 -24.66 -18.81
N LEU A 253 27.62 -23.61 -18.35
CA LEU A 253 26.57 -23.70 -17.34
C LEU A 253 25.27 -23.04 -17.82
N TRP A 254 24.13 -23.63 -17.47
CA TRP A 254 22.82 -22.99 -17.63
C TRP A 254 21.86 -23.47 -16.53
N ALA A 255 20.82 -22.68 -16.30
CA ALA A 255 19.78 -22.98 -15.33
C ALA A 255 18.51 -23.45 -16.04
N GLU A 256 17.85 -24.44 -15.48
CA GLU A 256 16.51 -24.87 -15.86
C GLU A 256 15.53 -24.51 -14.75
N ALA A 257 14.48 -23.77 -15.10
CA ALA A 257 13.35 -23.51 -14.23
C ALA A 257 12.41 -24.71 -14.28
N ILE A 258 12.19 -25.36 -13.14
CA ILE A 258 11.40 -26.59 -13.03
C ILE A 258 10.10 -26.31 -12.29
N ASP A 259 8.98 -26.78 -12.84
CA ASP A 259 7.67 -26.69 -12.18
C ASP A 259 7.50 -27.72 -11.06
N ARG A 260 6.34 -27.71 -10.40
CA ARG A 260 6.00 -28.65 -9.31
C ARG A 260 5.89 -30.11 -9.75
N ASP A 261 5.63 -30.36 -11.02
CA ASP A 261 5.43 -31.69 -11.61
C ASP A 261 6.76 -32.27 -12.15
N GLY A 262 7.83 -31.47 -12.14
CA GLY A 262 9.17 -31.87 -12.58
C GLY A 262 9.46 -31.53 -14.04
N ASN A 263 8.60 -30.78 -14.73
CA ASN A 263 8.83 -30.37 -16.11
C ASN A 263 9.74 -29.15 -16.18
N VAL A 264 10.57 -29.09 -17.22
CA VAL A 264 11.34 -27.89 -17.55
C VAL A 264 10.40 -26.86 -18.17
N LEU A 265 10.21 -25.74 -17.49
CA LEU A 265 9.44 -24.60 -18.02
C LEU A 265 10.24 -23.86 -19.08
N ARG A 266 11.50 -23.54 -18.77
CA ARG A 266 12.44 -22.82 -19.66
C ARG A 266 13.87 -22.93 -19.13
N SER A 267 14.83 -22.68 -20.01
CA SER A 267 16.26 -22.66 -19.69
C SER A 267 16.81 -21.26 -19.85
N SER A 268 17.81 -20.90 -19.05
CA SER A 268 18.54 -19.64 -19.18
C SER A 268 19.41 -19.64 -20.43
N GLU A 269 20.08 -18.51 -20.67
CA GLU A 269 21.26 -18.51 -21.52
C GLU A 269 22.33 -19.50 -21.00
N ILE A 270 23.21 -19.90 -21.90
CA ILE A 270 24.35 -20.75 -21.59
C ILE A 270 25.56 -19.85 -21.34
N VAL A 271 26.13 -19.94 -20.14
CA VAL A 271 27.33 -19.21 -19.76
C VAL A 271 28.58 -20.05 -20.06
N ASP A 272 29.51 -19.49 -20.82
CA ASP A 272 30.85 -20.06 -21.03
C ASP A 272 31.81 -19.55 -19.93
N MET A 273 32.10 -20.42 -18.96
CA MET A 273 32.94 -20.17 -17.79
C MET A 273 34.39 -19.81 -18.13
N ASP A 274 34.86 -20.12 -19.35
CA ASP A 274 36.19 -19.67 -19.81
C ASP A 274 36.22 -18.15 -20.07
N THR A 275 35.05 -17.56 -20.34
CA THR A 275 34.90 -16.14 -20.69
C THR A 275 34.08 -15.34 -19.68
N ALA A 276 33.40 -16.02 -18.75
CA ALA A 276 32.53 -15.40 -17.78
C ALA A 276 33.32 -14.57 -16.76
N GLU A 277 32.87 -13.33 -16.52
CA GLU A 277 33.34 -12.55 -15.40
C GLU A 277 32.69 -13.06 -14.11
N LEU A 278 33.51 -13.42 -13.12
CA LEU A 278 33.07 -13.96 -11.83
C LEU A 278 33.39 -12.99 -10.70
N PRO A 279 32.69 -11.84 -10.61
CA PRO A 279 32.90 -10.94 -9.49
C PRO A 279 32.54 -11.64 -8.17
N VAL A 280 33.16 -11.17 -7.08
CA VAL A 280 32.86 -11.68 -5.74
C VAL A 280 31.47 -11.20 -5.36
N ALA A 281 30.58 -12.13 -5.02
CA ALA A 281 29.27 -11.80 -4.48
C ALA A 281 29.43 -11.19 -3.08
N SER A 282 29.03 -9.94 -2.92
CA SER A 282 28.80 -9.34 -1.61
C SER A 282 27.39 -9.70 -1.17
N ASP A 283 27.22 -10.91 -0.64
CA ASP A 283 25.97 -11.26 0.05
C ASP A 283 25.92 -10.49 1.37
N LEU A 284 25.58 -9.21 1.31
CA LEU A 284 25.31 -8.39 2.50
C LEU A 284 23.99 -8.77 3.18
N TYR A 285 23.20 -9.63 2.53
CA TYR A 285 22.19 -10.42 3.21
C TYR A 285 22.92 -11.46 4.06
N SER A 286 23.29 -11.09 5.29
CA SER A 286 23.48 -12.10 6.32
C SER A 286 22.27 -13.03 6.25
N GLU A 287 22.50 -14.35 6.22
CA GLU A 287 21.48 -15.30 6.66
C GLU A 287 20.94 -14.75 7.98
N PHE A 288 19.74 -14.14 7.94
CA PHE A 288 19.00 -13.90 9.15
C PHE A 288 18.69 -15.32 9.61
N ASP A 289 19.54 -15.82 10.51
CA ASP A 289 19.22 -16.94 11.33
C ASP A 289 17.82 -16.64 11.88
N SER A 290 16.84 -17.45 11.48
CA SER A 290 15.48 -17.43 12.02
C SER A 290 15.45 -17.81 13.51
N GLY A 291 16.61 -17.90 14.17
CA GLY A 291 16.76 -17.70 15.59
C GLY A 291 16.22 -16.34 16.01
N ILE A 292 14.94 -16.33 16.41
CA ILE A 292 14.49 -15.48 17.51
C ILE A 292 15.63 -15.49 18.54
N PRO A 293 16.27 -14.36 18.88
CA PRO A 293 17.26 -14.37 19.93
C PRO A 293 16.57 -14.89 21.18
N ASP A 294 17.06 -16.01 21.71
CA ASP A 294 16.68 -16.48 23.03
C ASP A 294 16.80 -15.28 23.95
N ILE A 295 15.64 -14.80 24.42
CA ILE A 295 15.56 -13.75 25.42
C ILE A 295 16.42 -14.26 26.56
N LEU A 296 17.56 -13.58 26.77
CA LEU A 296 18.47 -13.83 27.88
C LEU A 296 17.61 -14.03 29.13
N ALA A 297 17.61 -15.27 29.63
CA ALA A 297 17.08 -15.56 30.96
C ALA A 297 17.79 -14.60 31.92
N PRO A 298 17.05 -13.82 32.74
CA PRO A 298 17.69 -12.84 33.59
C PRO A 298 18.54 -13.58 34.61
N GLU A 299 19.86 -13.41 34.50
CA GLU A 299 20.76 -13.76 35.58
C GLU A 299 20.29 -13.01 36.83
N ALA A 300 20.21 -13.78 37.92
CA ALA A 300 19.68 -13.36 39.20
C ALA A 300 20.19 -11.98 39.62
N LEU A 301 19.25 -11.05 39.84
CA LEU A 301 19.53 -9.74 40.41
C LEU A 301 20.37 -9.91 41.68
N SER A 302 21.61 -9.44 41.64
CA SER A 302 22.46 -9.28 42.82
C SER A 302 21.71 -8.45 43.89
N ARG A 303 21.93 -8.79 45.17
CA ARG A 303 21.33 -8.16 46.36
C ARG A 303 21.41 -6.62 46.36
N THR A 304 22.32 -6.03 45.59
CA THR A 304 22.49 -4.58 45.42
C THR A 304 21.41 -3.95 44.52
N GLY A 305 20.83 -4.70 43.57
CA GLY A 305 19.79 -4.20 42.65
C GLY A 305 18.42 -3.99 43.31
N PHE A 306 18.08 -4.77 44.33
CA PHE A 306 16.83 -4.60 45.07
C PHE A 306 16.76 -3.29 45.87
N ILE A 307 17.90 -2.75 46.31
CA ILE A 307 17.95 -1.50 47.10
C ILE A 307 17.71 -0.27 46.20
N LEU A 308 18.10 -0.32 44.93
CA LEU A 308 17.89 0.77 43.96
C LEU A 308 16.44 0.84 43.46
N ILE A 309 15.76 -0.30 43.27
CA ILE A 309 14.36 -0.31 42.82
C ILE A 309 13.43 0.15 43.96
N ALA A 310 13.67 -0.28 45.20
CA ALA A 310 12.86 0.11 46.36
C ALA A 310 12.92 1.62 46.68
N THR A 311 14.09 2.25 46.48
CA THR A 311 14.27 3.69 46.71
C THR A 311 13.70 4.55 45.58
N GLY A 312 13.81 4.11 44.32
CA GLY A 312 13.18 4.78 43.16
C GLY A 312 11.66 4.77 43.21
N SER A 313 11.06 3.67 43.68
CA SER A 313 9.60 3.51 43.79
C SER A 313 8.99 4.46 44.83
N GLY A 314 9.72 4.71 45.94
CA GLY A 314 9.30 5.64 46.99
C GLY A 314 9.27 7.09 46.51
N ALA A 315 10.26 7.53 45.71
CA ALA A 315 10.29 8.88 45.18
C ALA A 315 9.14 9.13 44.18
N LEU A 316 8.81 8.16 43.33
CA LEU A 316 7.73 8.27 42.36
C LEU A 316 6.35 8.38 43.04
N ALA A 317 6.12 7.62 44.12
CA ALA A 317 4.88 7.67 44.89
C ALA A 317 4.67 9.03 45.57
N VAL A 318 5.74 9.65 46.08
CA VAL A 318 5.69 10.99 46.68
C VAL A 318 5.38 12.05 45.63
N VAL A 319 5.99 11.98 44.44
CA VAL A 319 5.70 12.92 43.34
C VAL A 319 4.24 12.79 42.87
N MET A 320 3.73 11.57 42.74
CA MET A 320 2.33 11.30 42.37
C MET A 320 1.35 11.81 43.43
N LEU A 321 1.66 11.64 44.72
CA LEU A 321 0.84 12.17 45.82
C LEU A 321 0.83 13.70 45.85
N VAL A 322 1.98 14.34 45.69
CA VAL A 322 2.08 15.82 45.63
C VAL A 322 1.34 16.35 44.40
N GLY A 323 1.51 15.73 43.23
CA GLY A 323 0.78 16.08 42.01
C GLY A 323 -0.74 15.92 42.17
N GLY A 324 -1.19 14.83 42.79
CA GLY A 324 -2.60 14.59 43.08
C GLY A 324 -3.19 15.63 44.03
N VAL A 325 -2.47 16.02 45.08
CA VAL A 325 -2.90 17.08 46.02
C VAL A 325 -3.00 18.43 45.31
N ILE A 326 -2.04 18.78 44.44
CA ILE A 326 -2.08 20.04 43.67
C ILE A 326 -3.28 20.07 42.72
N LEU A 327 -3.53 18.96 42.00
CA LEU A 327 -4.67 18.86 41.07
C LEU A 327 -6.01 18.89 41.81
N TRP A 328 -6.10 18.25 42.98
CA TRP A 328 -7.29 18.30 43.82
C TRP A 328 -7.55 19.71 44.36
N HIS A 329 -6.51 20.43 44.78
CA HIS A 329 -6.63 21.82 45.24
C HIS A 329 -7.04 22.77 44.10
N ARG A 330 -6.54 22.55 42.88
CA ARG A 330 -6.97 23.31 41.68
C ARG A 330 -8.41 23.02 41.30
N SER A 331 -8.83 21.75 41.32
CA SER A 331 -10.22 21.34 41.05
C SER A 331 -11.21 21.92 42.07
N LYS A 332 -10.83 21.96 43.36
CA LYS A 332 -11.64 22.57 44.42
C LYS A 332 -11.82 24.09 44.25
N ASN A 333 -10.84 24.78 43.66
CA ASN A 333 -10.95 26.21 43.34
C ASN A 333 -11.83 26.46 42.10
N TYR A 334 -11.84 25.54 41.12
CA TYR A 334 -12.74 25.61 39.96
C TYR A 334 -14.22 25.40 40.35
N ASN A 335 -14.50 24.50 41.31
CA ASN A 335 -15.85 24.23 41.80
C ASN A 335 -16.40 25.28 42.79
N ARG A 336 -15.77 26.46 42.88
CA ARG A 336 -16.21 27.58 43.73
C ARG A 336 -16.57 28.86 42.98
N LEU A 337 -16.60 28.84 41.64
CA LEU A 337 -17.14 29.94 40.85
C LEU A 337 -18.67 29.82 40.82
N ASN A 338 -19.34 30.63 41.64
CA ASN A 338 -20.79 30.82 41.58
C ASN A 338 -21.16 31.57 40.29
N THR A 339 -22.35 31.24 39.78
CA THR A 339 -23.06 31.84 38.65
C THR A 339 -23.55 33.26 38.95
N GLU A 340 -22.65 34.20 39.21
CA GLU A 340 -22.92 35.64 39.17
C GLU A 340 -21.60 36.33 38.77
N ASP A 341 -21.32 36.42 37.46
CA ASP A 341 -20.39 37.39 36.85
C ASP A 341 -20.28 37.15 35.33
N PHE A 342 -21.43 37.12 34.64
CA PHE A 342 -21.47 37.37 33.19
C PHE A 342 -22.71 38.20 32.90
N VAL A 343 -22.63 39.48 33.30
CA VAL A 343 -23.51 40.52 32.75
C VAL A 343 -22.95 40.87 31.38
N LEU A 344 -23.82 40.77 30.37
CA LEU A 344 -23.63 41.23 28.99
C LEU A 344 -23.47 42.75 28.98
N ASP A 345 -22.44 43.23 28.30
CA ASP A 345 -22.42 44.61 27.80
C ASP A 345 -22.46 44.56 26.27
N THR A 346 -23.61 44.96 25.74
CA THR A 346 -23.80 45.43 24.37
C THR A 346 -23.32 46.86 24.31
N ASP A 347 -22.47 47.22 23.34
CA ASP A 347 -22.43 48.58 22.81
C ASP A 347 -21.94 48.59 21.34
N GLU A 348 -22.61 49.46 20.58
CA GLU A 348 -22.44 49.84 19.19
C GLU A 348 -21.26 50.80 18.98
N GLU A 349 -21.10 51.25 17.71
CA GLU A 349 -20.22 52.29 17.15
C GLU A 349 -18.84 51.82 16.66
N SER A 350 -18.30 52.23 15.51
CA SER A 350 -18.74 53.02 14.35
C SER A 350 -17.53 53.07 13.37
N GLU A 351 -17.83 53.24 12.07
CA GLU A 351 -17.03 53.87 10.98
C GLU A 351 -15.53 53.49 10.81
N ASP A 352 -15.04 53.09 9.62
CA ASP A 352 -14.82 54.03 8.51
C ASP A 352 -14.54 53.35 7.15
N ASN A 353 -14.85 54.11 6.10
CA ASN A 353 -14.66 53.85 4.68
C ASN A 353 -13.18 53.72 4.26
N GLU A 354 -12.91 52.91 3.22
CA GLU A 354 -12.15 53.43 2.07
C GLU A 354 -12.42 52.64 0.77
N SER A 355 -12.46 53.42 -0.29
CA SER A 355 -12.99 53.16 -1.63
C SER A 355 -11.93 52.72 -2.64
N GLY A 356 -12.38 51.96 -3.65
CA GLY A 356 -11.99 52.12 -5.06
C GLY A 356 -10.81 51.28 -5.58
N ASN A 357 -11.07 50.33 -6.48
CA ASN A 357 -11.18 50.63 -7.91
C ASN A 357 -11.47 49.35 -8.74
N GLU A 358 -12.45 49.45 -9.62
CA GLU A 358 -12.66 48.57 -10.76
C GLU A 358 -11.65 48.91 -11.87
N GLU A 359 -11.07 47.90 -12.52
CA GLU A 359 -10.79 47.93 -13.96
C GLU A 359 -11.11 46.55 -14.54
N GLY A 360 -11.99 46.53 -15.55
CA GLY A 360 -12.32 45.36 -16.35
C GLY A 360 -11.49 45.26 -17.64
N VAL A 361 -12.02 44.45 -18.58
CA VAL A 361 -11.57 44.18 -19.98
C VAL A 361 -10.61 42.98 -20.07
N ALA A 362 -10.75 41.95 -20.91
CA ALA A 362 -11.71 41.58 -21.96
C ALA A 362 -11.65 40.06 -22.26
N LEU A 363 -12.70 39.60 -22.92
CA LEU A 363 -12.92 38.30 -23.55
C LEU A 363 -11.90 37.96 -24.67
N GLY A 364 -11.58 36.66 -24.77
CA GLY A 364 -10.97 36.05 -25.95
C GLY A 364 -11.07 34.51 -25.91
N GLU A 365 -11.95 33.94 -26.74
CA GLU A 365 -11.91 32.53 -27.19
C GLU A 365 -11.21 32.43 -28.58
N PRO A 366 -10.99 31.24 -29.17
CA PRO A 366 -10.26 30.09 -28.67
C PRO A 366 -9.13 29.69 -29.65
N GLY A 367 -7.93 29.43 -29.15
CA GLY A 367 -6.80 28.97 -29.96
C GLY A 367 -6.73 27.45 -30.05
N SER A 368 -7.05 26.90 -31.21
CA SER A 368 -6.78 25.52 -31.60
C SER A 368 -5.26 25.25 -31.62
N VAL A 369 -4.80 24.26 -30.86
CA VAL A 369 -3.43 23.72 -30.99
C VAL A 369 -3.51 22.29 -31.52
N TYR A 370 -3.02 22.11 -32.73
CA TYR A 370 -2.82 20.84 -33.39
C TYR A 370 -1.73 20.02 -32.68
N PHE A 371 -2.02 18.74 -32.42
CA PHE A 371 -1.00 17.73 -32.12
C PHE A 371 -0.15 17.51 -33.36
N GLN A 372 1.15 17.84 -33.28
CA GLN A 372 2.14 17.45 -34.27
C GLN A 372 2.94 16.26 -33.74
N SER A 373 2.71 15.09 -34.33
CA SER A 373 3.55 13.91 -34.12
C SER A 373 4.94 14.17 -34.68
N ARG A 374 5.97 14.10 -33.84
CA ARG A 374 7.32 13.78 -34.29
C ARG A 374 7.73 12.45 -33.69
N GLN A 375 7.76 11.45 -34.56
CA GLN A 375 8.69 10.33 -34.41
C GLN A 375 10.09 10.89 -34.61
N ASP A 376 10.97 10.72 -33.63
CA ASP A 376 12.40 10.61 -33.89
C ASP A 376 12.94 9.41 -33.11
N LYS A 377 13.44 8.44 -33.87
CA LYS A 377 14.24 7.30 -33.40
C LYS A 377 15.66 7.79 -33.19
N ALA A 378 16.22 7.64 -31.98
CA ALA A 378 17.61 7.25 -31.78
C ALA A 378 17.97 7.04 -30.29
N SER A 379 18.67 5.93 -30.05
CA SER A 379 19.67 5.72 -29.00
C SER A 379 19.19 5.50 -27.56
N TYR A 380 18.78 4.26 -27.28
CA TYR A 380 18.88 3.65 -25.94
C TYR A 380 20.30 3.13 -25.73
N SER A 381 21.04 3.74 -24.81
CA SER A 381 22.28 3.19 -24.25
C SER A 381 22.52 3.78 -22.86
N ARG A 382 22.62 2.89 -21.88
CA ARG A 382 23.13 3.09 -20.50
C ARG A 382 22.35 4.03 -19.59
N LEU A 383 21.64 3.44 -18.63
CA LEU A 383 21.67 3.82 -17.20
C LEU A 383 20.66 2.95 -16.44
N LEU A 384 21.08 1.77 -15.99
CA LEU A 384 20.43 1.05 -14.88
C LEU A 384 21.55 0.40 -14.06
N GLN A 385 22.05 1.17 -13.11
CA GLN A 385 22.82 0.70 -11.97
C GLN A 385 22.46 1.62 -10.80
N ALA A 386 22.29 1.01 -9.63
CA ALA A 386 21.94 1.59 -8.33
C ALA A 386 20.47 1.98 -8.14
N VAL A 387 19.73 1.11 -7.43
CA VAL A 387 19.23 1.45 -6.09
C VAL A 387 19.30 0.15 -5.26
N ASP A 388 20.37 0.06 -4.46
CA ASP A 388 20.45 -0.83 -3.29
C ASP A 388 19.54 -0.27 -2.19
N GLY A 389 19.07 -1.20 -1.35
CA GLY A 389 18.01 -0.96 -0.38
C GLY A 389 18.29 0.10 0.68
N TYR A 390 17.20 0.74 1.08
CA TYR A 390 16.83 1.09 2.45
C TYR A 390 15.31 1.05 2.58
#